data_AF-A0A520I7B3-F1
#
_entry.id   AF-A0A520I7B3-F1
#
_cell.length_a   1.000
_cell.length_b   1.000
_cell.length_c   1.000
_cell.angle_alpha   90.00
_cell.angle_beta   90.00
_cell.angle_gamma   90.00
#
_symmetry.space_group_name_H-M   'P 1'
#
loop_
_entity.id
_entity.type
_entity.pdbx_description
1 polymer ?
#
loop_
_entity_poly.entity_id
_entity_poly.type
_entity_poly.pdbx_seq_one_letter_code
_entity_poly.pdbx_strand_id
1 'polypeptide(L)'
;VQWTGTDVVPPAISIPDAKAATKAFGRKTLLWDNYPVNDYAQTTGRLLMAPYTRREAGLSGELTGILSNPMNQEAPSRPAVTGVAAFGWNDKAYDAQRTWHFSARELAGGDERATAALLTFFDTQHMAPTFGSQPWQEQAPRLKAVLDGVREALAGGDAAARREAIADLTARADEITNAPDIIRSGTIDPGFAVQSRPWLDAMQRWGRALQLTAAGLDAADKGSSAAGRYFADAKRLAAEAAAMQSIPGATRFDGPIKIADGVLDTFVADAPTLIVFDRAGDASPAVPR
;
A
#
# COMPACT_ATOMS: atom_id res chain seq x y z
N VAL A 1 -2.31 19.29 -28.44
CA VAL A 1 -1.50 18.06 -28.51
C VAL A 1 -1.47 17.48 -27.11
N GLN A 2 -1.90 16.23 -26.95
CA GLN A 2 -1.80 15.52 -25.67
C GLN A 2 -0.47 14.78 -25.60
N TRP A 3 0.13 14.72 -24.43
CA TRP A 3 1.44 14.12 -24.20
C TRP A 3 1.44 13.38 -22.86
N THR A 4 1.96 12.16 -22.79
CA THR A 4 1.94 11.34 -21.57
C THR A 4 3.16 11.50 -20.69
N GLY A 5 4.15 12.28 -21.11
CA GLY A 5 5.45 12.38 -20.46
C GLY A 5 6.57 11.72 -21.28
N THR A 6 7.68 11.42 -20.61
CA THR A 6 8.85 10.79 -21.23
C THR A 6 8.65 9.29 -21.55
N ASP A 7 7.53 8.72 -21.11
CA ASP A 7 7.10 7.34 -21.36
C ASP A 7 5.55 7.28 -21.38
N VAL A 8 4.99 6.09 -21.61
CA VAL A 8 3.56 5.83 -21.46
C VAL A 8 3.13 6.05 -20.01
N VAL A 9 3.87 5.51 -19.04
CA VAL A 9 3.68 5.77 -17.60
C VAL A 9 5.00 6.28 -17.02
N PRO A 10 5.26 7.59 -17.07
CA PRO A 10 6.55 8.13 -16.66
C PRO A 10 6.69 8.12 -15.12
N PRO A 11 7.87 7.75 -14.59
CA PRO A 11 8.12 7.76 -13.15
C PRO A 11 8.17 9.19 -12.57
N ALA A 12 8.52 10.17 -13.40
CA ALA A 12 8.53 11.58 -13.06
C ALA A 12 8.38 12.43 -14.32
N ILE A 13 7.96 13.69 -14.15
CA ILE A 13 7.91 14.69 -15.24
C ILE A 13 8.55 15.97 -14.72
N SER A 14 9.60 16.41 -15.39
CA SER A 14 10.35 17.63 -15.06
C SER A 14 10.02 18.80 -16.01
N ILE A 15 10.38 20.01 -15.60
CA ILE A 15 10.29 21.22 -16.43
C ILE A 15 11.10 21.06 -17.74
N PRO A 16 12.36 20.57 -17.72
CA PRO A 16 13.10 20.24 -18.94
C PRO A 16 12.35 19.29 -19.88
N ASP A 17 11.67 18.26 -19.37
CA ASP A 17 10.91 17.33 -20.20
C ASP A 17 9.74 18.04 -20.91
N ALA A 18 9.00 18.88 -20.18
CA ALA A 18 7.89 19.67 -20.75
C ALA A 18 8.38 20.69 -21.79
N LYS A 19 9.55 21.30 -21.58
CA LYS A 19 10.21 22.17 -22.58
C LYS A 19 10.64 21.41 -23.82
N ALA A 20 11.21 20.22 -23.66
CA ALA A 20 11.59 19.35 -24.76
C ALA A 20 10.37 18.94 -25.60
N ALA A 21 9.26 18.56 -24.94
CA ALA A 21 7.99 18.28 -25.60
C ALA A 21 7.47 19.52 -26.35
N THR A 22 7.47 20.70 -25.71
CA THR A 22 7.05 21.95 -26.34
C THR A 22 7.86 22.27 -27.60
N LYS A 23 9.19 22.07 -27.54
CA LYS A 23 10.08 22.26 -28.70
C LYS A 23 9.76 21.27 -29.82
N ALA A 24 9.53 20.00 -29.49
CA ALA A 24 9.22 18.96 -30.47
C ALA A 24 7.86 19.17 -31.16
N PHE A 25 6.84 19.57 -30.40
CA PHE A 25 5.47 19.75 -30.91
C PHE A 25 5.17 21.19 -31.39
N GLY A 26 6.10 22.13 -31.21
CA GLY A 26 5.95 23.54 -31.60
C GLY A 26 4.92 24.31 -30.75
N ARG A 27 4.47 23.75 -29.63
CA ARG A 27 3.52 24.36 -28.69
C ARG A 27 3.49 23.59 -27.37
N LYS A 28 3.08 24.28 -26.30
CA LYS A 28 2.80 23.65 -25.00
C LYS A 28 1.83 22.50 -25.15
N THR A 29 2.11 21.40 -24.47
CA THR A 29 1.29 20.18 -24.49
C THR A 29 0.29 20.16 -23.34
N LEU A 30 -0.81 19.44 -23.55
CA LEU A 30 -1.72 19.02 -22.48
C LEU A 30 -1.20 17.70 -21.93
N LEU A 31 -0.83 17.65 -20.66
CA LEU A 31 -0.37 16.39 -20.05
C LEU A 31 -1.58 15.46 -19.86
N TRP A 32 -1.56 14.31 -20.52
CA TRP A 32 -2.42 13.17 -20.20
C TRP A 32 -1.64 12.28 -19.24
N ASP A 33 -1.86 12.44 -17.94
CA ASP A 33 -1.10 11.72 -16.94
C ASP A 33 -1.69 10.33 -16.69
N ASN A 34 -0.90 9.28 -16.97
CA ASN A 34 -1.29 7.90 -16.72
C ASN A 34 -1.12 7.49 -15.26
N TYR A 35 -1.78 8.22 -14.37
CA TYR A 35 -1.96 7.90 -12.97
C TYR A 35 -3.31 8.45 -12.47
N PRO A 36 -4.12 7.65 -11.74
CA PRO A 36 -3.86 6.32 -11.17
C PRO A 36 -4.30 5.10 -12.02
N VAL A 37 -4.35 5.17 -13.35
CA VAL A 37 -4.85 4.06 -14.21
C VAL A 37 -4.29 2.67 -13.84
N ASN A 38 -5.15 1.65 -13.85
CA ASN A 38 -4.83 0.26 -13.50
C ASN A 38 -5.19 -0.75 -14.61
N ASP A 39 -4.95 -0.38 -15.87
CA ASP A 39 -5.33 -1.17 -17.05
C ASP A 39 -4.15 -1.87 -17.75
N TYR A 40 -2.96 -1.90 -17.13
CA TYR A 40 -1.73 -2.48 -17.68
C TYR A 40 -1.10 -3.54 -16.75
N ALA A 41 -0.28 -4.43 -17.30
CA ALA A 41 0.16 -5.66 -16.63
C ALA A 41 0.80 -5.45 -15.24
N GLN A 42 1.59 -4.39 -15.03
CA GLN A 42 2.22 -4.08 -13.75
C GLN A 42 1.23 -3.68 -12.64
N THR A 43 -0.02 -3.36 -13.02
CA THR A 43 -1.12 -3.01 -12.11
C THR A 43 -2.05 -4.17 -11.79
N THR A 44 -1.75 -5.38 -12.27
CA THR A 44 -2.55 -6.59 -12.02
C THR A 44 -2.87 -6.74 -10.53
N GLY A 45 -4.16 -6.78 -10.19
CA GLY A 45 -4.65 -6.94 -8.83
C GLY A 45 -4.48 -5.71 -7.90
N ARG A 46 -4.14 -4.53 -8.43
CA ARG A 46 -3.85 -3.32 -7.64
C ARG A 46 -4.95 -2.28 -7.71
N LEU A 47 -5.19 -1.64 -6.57
CA LEU A 47 -5.64 -0.25 -6.53
C LEU A 47 -4.40 0.63 -6.38
N LEU A 48 -4.40 1.81 -7.01
CA LEU A 48 -3.31 2.76 -6.97
C LEU A 48 -3.75 4.00 -6.20
N MET A 49 -3.41 4.07 -4.91
CA MET A 49 -3.87 5.12 -4.00
C MET A 49 -2.74 5.96 -3.41
N ALA A 50 -1.53 5.86 -3.93
CA ALA A 50 -0.42 6.70 -3.51
C ALA A 50 -0.72 8.20 -3.74
N PRO A 51 -0.13 9.10 -2.95
CA PRO A 51 -0.25 10.54 -3.20
C PRO A 51 0.30 10.90 -4.59
N TYR A 52 -0.32 11.85 -5.27
CA TYR A 52 0.17 12.32 -6.57
C TYR A 52 1.47 13.11 -6.36
N THR A 53 2.60 12.55 -6.82
CA THR A 53 3.95 13.11 -6.62
C THR A 53 4.78 13.00 -7.92
N ARG A 54 6.05 13.42 -7.86
CA ARG A 54 7.03 13.31 -8.96
C ARG A 54 6.72 14.15 -10.21
N ARG A 55 5.79 15.09 -10.14
CA ARG A 55 5.59 16.14 -11.13
C ARG A 55 6.20 17.42 -10.57
N GLU A 56 7.16 18.00 -11.29
CA GLU A 56 7.95 19.12 -10.80
C GLU A 56 7.08 20.39 -10.63
N ALA A 57 7.22 21.06 -9.48
CA ALA A 57 6.56 22.33 -9.23
C ALA A 57 7.01 23.39 -10.25
N GLY A 58 6.06 24.05 -10.92
CA GLY A 58 6.32 25.01 -11.99
C GLY A 58 5.95 24.51 -13.40
N LEU A 59 5.54 23.24 -13.54
CA LEU A 59 5.02 22.68 -14.79
C LEU A 59 3.81 23.46 -15.36
N SER A 60 3.04 24.17 -14.54
CA SER A 60 1.99 25.10 -14.99
C SER A 60 2.51 26.18 -15.95
N GLY A 61 3.80 26.51 -15.87
CA GLY A 61 4.48 27.43 -16.78
C GLY A 61 4.82 26.83 -18.15
N GLU A 62 4.84 25.50 -18.29
CA GLU A 62 5.31 24.80 -19.50
C GLU A 62 4.23 23.95 -20.18
N LEU A 63 3.15 23.60 -19.48
CA LEU A 63 2.02 22.82 -19.99
C LEU A 63 0.80 23.72 -20.25
N THR A 64 -0.12 23.29 -21.11
CA THR A 64 -1.45 23.94 -21.23
C THR A 64 -2.44 23.46 -20.18
N GLY A 65 -2.14 22.37 -19.49
CA GLY A 65 -2.97 21.78 -18.46
C GLY A 65 -2.55 20.34 -18.16
N ILE A 66 -3.29 19.69 -17.27
CA ILE A 66 -3.08 18.30 -16.86
C ILE A 66 -4.45 17.61 -16.80
N LEU A 67 -4.52 16.38 -17.32
CA LEU A 67 -5.63 15.44 -17.18
C LEU A 67 -5.12 14.20 -16.45
N SER A 68 -5.95 13.62 -15.59
CA SER A 68 -5.68 12.31 -14.97
C SER A 68 -6.35 11.22 -15.80
N ASN A 69 -5.63 10.11 -16.02
CA ASN A 69 -6.22 8.84 -16.43
C ASN A 69 -6.49 8.00 -15.15
N PRO A 70 -7.76 7.90 -14.69
CA PRO A 70 -8.09 7.19 -13.46
C PRO A 70 -8.16 5.67 -13.64
N MET A 71 -8.31 4.95 -12.52
CA MET A 71 -8.70 3.54 -12.53
C MET A 71 -10.15 3.40 -13.00
N ASN A 72 -10.55 2.19 -13.39
CA ASN A 72 -11.96 1.85 -13.63
C ASN A 72 -12.81 1.93 -12.35
N GLN A 73 -12.17 1.95 -11.18
CA GLN A 73 -12.78 2.24 -9.89
C GLN A 73 -12.70 3.75 -9.61
N GLU A 74 -13.80 4.46 -9.88
CA GLU A 74 -13.92 5.91 -9.72
C GLU A 74 -13.59 6.39 -8.30
N ALA A 75 -14.31 5.89 -7.28
CA ALA A 75 -14.14 6.40 -5.91
C ALA A 75 -12.75 6.07 -5.34
N PRO A 76 -12.19 4.86 -5.57
CA PRO A 76 -10.79 4.55 -5.32
C PRO A 76 -9.76 5.41 -6.06
N SER A 77 -10.11 6.04 -7.19
CA SER A 77 -9.21 6.94 -7.92
C SER A 77 -9.13 8.34 -7.30
N ARG A 78 -10.12 8.73 -6.47
CA ARG A 78 -10.21 10.07 -5.90
C ARG A 78 -8.99 10.52 -5.09
N PRO A 79 -8.25 9.67 -4.34
CA PRO A 79 -7.05 10.12 -3.64
C PRO A 79 -6.00 10.73 -4.58
N ALA A 80 -5.73 10.05 -5.70
CA ALA A 80 -4.80 10.52 -6.71
C ALA A 80 -5.39 11.69 -7.53
N VAL A 81 -6.65 11.60 -7.95
CA VAL A 81 -7.33 12.65 -8.74
C VAL A 81 -7.43 13.96 -7.97
N THR A 82 -7.66 13.92 -6.65
CA THR A 82 -7.62 15.10 -5.77
C THR A 82 -6.24 15.72 -5.77
N GLY A 83 -5.19 14.89 -5.75
CA GLY A 83 -3.80 15.31 -5.95
C GLY A 83 -3.55 16.02 -7.28
N VAL A 84 -4.04 15.44 -8.39
CA VAL A 84 -3.93 16.05 -9.72
C VAL A 84 -4.65 17.40 -9.78
N ALA A 85 -5.85 17.50 -9.20
CA ALA A 85 -6.61 18.75 -9.17
C ALA A 85 -5.88 19.84 -8.35
N ALA A 86 -5.39 19.49 -7.16
CA ALA A 86 -4.67 20.43 -6.30
C ALA A 86 -3.34 20.89 -6.94
N PHE A 87 -2.59 19.97 -7.56
CA PHE A 87 -1.37 20.29 -8.30
C PHE A 87 -1.66 21.15 -9.53
N GLY A 88 -2.69 20.81 -10.31
CA GLY A 88 -3.09 21.57 -11.49
C GLY A 88 -3.55 23.01 -11.16
N TRP A 89 -4.07 23.22 -9.95
CA TRP A 89 -4.46 24.54 -9.46
C TRP A 89 -3.26 25.38 -8.98
N ASN A 90 -2.38 24.81 -8.17
CA ASN A 90 -1.22 25.51 -7.61
C ASN A 90 -0.03 24.56 -7.38
N ASP A 91 0.66 24.22 -8.47
CA ASP A 91 1.81 23.31 -8.45
C ASP A 91 2.96 23.78 -7.56
N LYS A 92 3.16 25.09 -7.40
CA LYS A 92 4.23 25.67 -6.57
C LYS A 92 3.98 25.54 -5.07
N ALA A 93 2.73 25.57 -4.63
CA ALA A 93 2.36 25.42 -3.23
C ALA A 93 1.71 24.06 -2.91
N TYR A 94 1.71 23.14 -3.89
CA TYR A 94 1.11 21.83 -3.75
C TYR A 94 1.85 20.99 -2.69
N ASP A 95 1.07 20.45 -1.77
CA ASP A 95 1.53 19.55 -0.71
C ASP A 95 0.81 18.21 -0.88
N ALA A 96 1.56 17.22 -1.36
CA ALA A 96 1.01 15.91 -1.69
C ALA A 96 0.48 15.17 -0.46
N GLN A 97 1.17 15.25 0.68
CA GLN A 97 0.76 14.57 1.91
C GLN A 97 -0.48 15.21 2.50
N ARG A 98 -0.53 16.54 2.54
CA ARG A 98 -1.74 17.27 2.98
C ARG A 98 -2.94 16.96 2.10
N THR A 99 -2.74 16.91 0.78
CA THR A 99 -3.82 16.63 -0.17
C THR A 99 -4.31 15.17 -0.08
N TRP A 100 -3.39 14.24 0.16
CA TRP A 100 -3.72 12.83 0.39
C TRP A 100 -4.56 12.62 1.65
N HIS A 101 -4.15 13.25 2.76
CA HIS A 101 -4.94 13.29 4.00
C HIS A 101 -6.31 13.94 3.80
N PHE A 102 -6.34 15.07 3.09
CA PHE A 102 -7.60 15.74 2.74
C PHE A 102 -8.53 14.79 1.98
N SER A 103 -8.03 14.06 0.97
CA SER A 103 -8.85 13.12 0.20
C SER A 103 -9.45 11.99 1.04
N ALA A 104 -8.71 11.46 2.01
CA ALA A 104 -9.22 10.47 2.95
C ALA A 104 -10.35 11.06 3.82
N ARG A 105 -10.15 12.29 4.31
CA ARG A 105 -11.15 12.99 5.12
C ARG A 105 -12.43 13.28 4.34
N GLU A 106 -12.32 13.72 3.09
CA GLU A 106 -13.50 13.97 2.24
C GLU A 106 -14.27 12.68 1.95
N LEU A 107 -13.56 11.58 1.64
CA LEU A 107 -14.19 10.27 1.46
C LEU A 107 -14.89 9.77 2.74
N ALA A 108 -14.38 10.13 3.91
CA ALA A 108 -14.93 9.79 5.22
C ALA A 108 -16.03 10.75 5.72
N GLY A 109 -16.42 11.75 4.93
CA GLY A 109 -17.39 12.76 5.38
C GLY A 109 -16.95 13.55 6.62
N GLY A 110 -15.64 13.69 6.84
CA GLY A 110 -15.08 14.37 8.00
C GLY A 110 -14.93 13.51 9.26
N ASP A 111 -15.35 12.24 9.26
CA ASP A 111 -15.19 11.35 10.41
C ASP A 111 -13.71 10.96 10.62
N GLU A 112 -13.16 11.27 11.80
CA GLU A 112 -11.74 11.07 12.10
C GLU A 112 -11.33 9.59 12.09
N ARG A 113 -12.20 8.71 12.60
CA ARG A 113 -11.93 7.27 12.69
C ARG A 113 -11.92 6.62 11.31
N ALA A 114 -12.89 6.97 10.47
CA ALA A 114 -12.95 6.54 9.07
C ALA A 114 -11.82 7.12 8.23
N THR A 115 -11.42 8.38 8.50
CA THR A 115 -10.25 9.01 7.86
C THR A 115 -8.98 8.21 8.18
N ALA A 116 -8.75 7.86 9.45
CA ALA A 116 -7.62 7.03 9.86
C ALA A 116 -7.65 5.65 9.20
N ALA A 117 -8.81 4.99 9.16
CA ALA A 117 -8.97 3.69 8.50
C ALA A 117 -8.66 3.76 6.99
N LEU A 118 -9.10 4.81 6.29
CA LEU A 118 -8.76 5.04 4.89
C LEU A 118 -7.26 5.26 4.69
N LEU A 119 -6.61 6.04 5.56
CA LEU A 119 -5.16 6.26 5.47
C LEU A 119 -4.36 4.98 5.70
N THR A 120 -4.81 4.11 6.60
CA THR A 120 -4.24 2.76 6.75
C THR A 120 -4.43 1.95 5.48
N PHE A 121 -5.62 1.96 4.87
CA PHE A 121 -5.86 1.26 3.62
C PHE A 121 -5.03 1.83 2.46
N PHE A 122 -4.95 3.15 2.32
CA PHE A 122 -4.17 3.80 1.26
C PHE A 122 -2.68 3.46 1.35
N ASP A 123 -2.11 3.37 2.56
CA ASP A 123 -0.72 2.91 2.75
C ASP A 123 -0.54 1.50 2.18
N THR A 124 -1.47 0.57 2.42
CA THR A 124 -1.38 -0.78 1.85
C THR A 124 -1.49 -0.84 0.31
N GLN A 125 -1.98 0.24 -0.31
CA GLN A 125 -2.15 0.41 -1.77
C GLN A 125 -1.22 1.51 -2.33
N HIS A 126 -0.11 1.79 -1.64
CA HIS A 126 0.76 2.95 -1.93
C HIS A 126 1.71 2.73 -3.12
N MET A 127 1.94 1.50 -3.56
CA MET A 127 2.81 1.27 -4.71
C MET A 127 2.25 1.91 -5.97
N ALA A 128 3.10 2.65 -6.69
CA ALA A 128 2.77 3.20 -8.00
C ALA A 128 3.75 2.66 -9.07
N PRO A 129 3.32 1.78 -9.98
CA PRO A 129 4.22 1.11 -10.91
C PRO A 129 4.51 1.96 -12.14
N THR A 130 5.57 1.61 -12.86
CA THR A 130 5.90 2.10 -14.21
C THR A 130 6.32 0.90 -15.08
N PHE A 131 6.65 1.11 -16.35
CA PHE A 131 7.20 0.07 -17.22
C PHE A 131 8.67 -0.26 -16.91
N GLY A 132 9.35 0.57 -16.11
CA GLY A 132 10.69 0.32 -15.60
C GLY A 132 10.78 -0.81 -14.56
N SER A 133 12.00 -1.11 -14.11
CA SER A 133 12.30 -2.21 -13.17
C SER A 133 11.90 -1.93 -11.72
N GLN A 134 11.63 -0.68 -11.37
CA GLN A 134 11.27 -0.24 -10.03
C GLN A 134 10.04 0.65 -10.09
N PRO A 135 9.12 0.55 -9.11
CA PRO A 135 7.99 1.48 -9.02
C PRO A 135 8.49 2.89 -8.70
N TRP A 136 7.73 3.91 -9.08
CA TRP A 136 8.12 5.31 -8.80
C TRP A 136 7.63 5.80 -7.43
N GLN A 137 6.77 5.01 -6.77
CA GLN A 137 6.51 5.05 -5.34
C GLN A 137 6.51 3.65 -4.75
N GLU A 138 7.16 3.49 -3.60
CA GLU A 138 7.31 2.23 -2.89
C GLU A 138 6.00 1.74 -2.27
N GLN A 139 5.97 0.45 -1.95
CA GLN A 139 4.81 -0.18 -1.34
C GLN A 139 4.77 0.02 0.18
N ALA A 140 3.61 0.39 0.70
CA ALA A 140 3.29 0.47 2.14
C ALA A 140 4.40 1.04 3.04
N PRO A 141 4.89 2.27 2.77
CA PRO A 141 6.03 2.84 3.49
C PRO A 141 5.79 2.98 5.00
N ARG A 142 4.57 3.29 5.45
CA ARG A 142 4.29 3.39 6.90
C ARG A 142 4.32 2.02 7.56
N LEU A 143 3.65 1.03 6.97
CA LEU A 143 3.69 -0.34 7.46
C LEU A 143 5.12 -0.88 7.45
N LYS A 144 5.87 -0.67 6.36
CA LYS A 144 7.26 -1.11 6.24
C LYS A 144 8.12 -0.56 7.38
N ALA A 145 8.01 0.73 7.70
CA ALA A 145 8.76 1.33 8.81
C ALA A 145 8.46 0.65 10.16
N VAL A 146 7.18 0.31 10.43
CA VAL A 146 6.82 -0.45 11.64
C VAL A 146 7.47 -1.83 11.64
N LEU A 147 7.36 -2.57 10.53
CA LEU A 147 7.88 -3.93 10.43
C LEU A 147 9.41 -3.98 10.50
N ASP A 148 10.10 -3.01 9.91
CA ASP A 148 11.56 -2.85 10.02
C ASP A 148 11.97 -2.58 11.48
N GLY A 149 11.26 -1.67 12.17
CA GLY A 149 11.51 -1.39 13.58
C GLY A 149 11.32 -2.62 14.48
N VAL A 150 10.33 -3.47 14.18
CA VAL A 150 10.17 -4.76 14.87
C VAL A 150 11.36 -5.68 14.61
N ARG A 151 11.83 -5.80 13.35
CA ARG A 151 13.00 -6.64 13.04
C ARG A 151 14.24 -6.16 13.79
N GLU A 152 14.48 -4.85 13.82
CA GLU A 152 15.61 -4.26 14.53
C GLU A 152 15.55 -4.52 16.04
N ALA A 153 14.38 -4.31 16.66
CA ALA A 153 14.16 -4.56 18.07
C ALA A 153 14.36 -6.05 18.43
N LEU A 154 13.88 -6.97 17.60
CA LEU A 154 14.05 -8.41 17.82
C LEU A 154 15.51 -8.86 17.66
N ALA A 155 16.26 -8.26 16.75
CA ALA A 155 17.65 -8.63 16.48
C ALA A 155 18.65 -8.08 17.52
N GLY A 156 18.44 -6.84 17.99
CA GLY A 156 19.42 -6.13 18.83
C GLY A 156 18.88 -5.54 20.14
N GLY A 157 17.56 -5.55 20.34
CA GLY A 157 16.92 -4.95 21.50
C GLY A 157 16.97 -5.82 22.75
N ASP A 158 16.95 -5.15 23.91
CA ASP A 158 16.74 -5.82 25.19
C ASP A 158 15.29 -6.37 25.32
N ALA A 159 15.01 -7.07 26.41
CA ALA A 159 13.70 -7.68 26.61
C ALA A 159 12.55 -6.64 26.72
N ALA A 160 12.83 -5.40 27.13
CA ALA A 160 11.81 -4.36 27.18
C ALA A 160 11.52 -3.83 25.78
N ALA A 161 12.56 -3.54 24.99
CA ALA A 161 12.44 -3.08 23.61
C ALA A 161 11.72 -4.10 22.72
N ARG A 162 12.01 -5.40 22.87
CA ARG A 162 11.29 -6.46 22.12
C ARG A 162 9.81 -6.51 22.46
N ARG A 163 9.45 -6.43 23.75
CA ARG A 163 8.06 -6.42 24.18
C ARG A 163 7.30 -5.20 23.67
N GLU A 164 7.92 -4.03 23.70
CA GLU A 164 7.35 -2.79 23.16
C GLU A 164 7.10 -2.93 21.64
N ALA A 165 8.11 -3.36 20.87
CA ALA A 165 7.96 -3.56 19.43
C ALA A 165 6.87 -4.60 19.08
N ILE A 166 6.75 -5.69 19.83
CA ILE A 166 5.68 -6.69 19.64
C ILE A 166 4.30 -6.11 19.99
N ALA A 167 4.21 -5.26 21.02
CA ALA A 167 2.97 -4.57 21.36
C ALA A 167 2.55 -3.59 20.26
N ASP A 168 3.49 -2.81 19.71
CA ASP A 168 3.26 -1.90 18.59
C ASP A 168 2.82 -2.66 17.33
N LEU A 169 3.45 -3.81 17.04
CA LEU A 169 3.03 -4.69 15.96
C LEU A 169 1.59 -5.19 16.15
N THR A 170 1.23 -5.57 17.37
CA THR A 170 -0.12 -6.03 17.70
C THR A 170 -1.15 -4.92 17.46
N ALA A 171 -0.88 -3.70 17.95
CA ALA A 171 -1.73 -2.55 17.71
C ALA A 171 -1.87 -2.25 16.20
N ARG A 172 -0.77 -2.30 15.44
CA ARG A 172 -0.82 -2.08 13.98
C ARG A 172 -1.59 -3.18 13.25
N ALA A 173 -1.47 -4.44 13.69
CA ALA A 173 -2.22 -5.55 13.14
C ALA A 173 -3.73 -5.41 13.38
N ASP A 174 -4.12 -4.91 14.56
CA ASP A 174 -5.50 -4.60 14.88
C ASP A 174 -6.06 -3.47 14.00
N GLU A 175 -5.29 -2.41 13.78
CA GLU A 175 -5.69 -1.33 12.88
C GLU A 175 -5.92 -1.82 11.44
N ILE A 176 -5.00 -2.64 10.90
CA ILE A 176 -5.14 -3.22 9.55
C ILE A 176 -6.36 -4.15 9.47
N THR A 177 -6.58 -4.96 10.51
CA THR A 177 -7.70 -5.92 10.54
C THR A 177 -9.06 -5.21 10.65
N ASN A 178 -9.12 -4.12 11.42
CA ASN A 178 -10.36 -3.38 11.71
C ASN A 178 -10.71 -2.32 10.65
N ALA A 179 -9.73 -1.80 9.92
CA ALA A 179 -9.94 -0.76 8.91
C ALA A 179 -11.03 -1.13 7.87
N PRO A 180 -11.07 -2.36 7.30
CA PRO A 180 -12.14 -2.78 6.39
C PRO A 180 -13.56 -2.61 6.96
N ASP A 181 -13.79 -2.97 8.21
CA ASP A 181 -15.13 -2.88 8.81
C ASP A 181 -15.52 -1.44 9.12
N ILE A 182 -14.55 -0.60 9.53
CA ILE A 182 -14.76 0.84 9.66
C ILE A 182 -15.13 1.43 8.29
N ILE A 183 -14.42 1.03 7.23
CA ILE A 183 -14.67 1.51 5.86
C ILE A 183 -16.06 1.11 5.36
N ARG A 184 -16.56 -0.06 5.76
CA ARG A 184 -17.89 -0.57 5.42
C ARG A 184 -19.03 0.02 6.27
N SER A 185 -18.72 0.70 7.38
CA SER A 185 -19.71 1.11 8.39
C SER A 185 -20.72 2.18 7.94
N GLY A 186 -20.52 2.78 6.75
CA GLY A 186 -21.49 3.68 6.11
C GLY A 186 -21.22 5.17 6.28
N THR A 187 -20.15 5.57 6.99
CA THR A 187 -19.68 6.98 7.03
C THR A 187 -18.87 7.37 5.80
N ILE A 188 -18.32 6.38 5.08
CA ILE A 188 -17.52 6.57 3.87
C ILE A 188 -18.42 6.59 2.64
N ASP A 189 -18.01 7.32 1.59
CA ASP A 189 -18.60 7.25 0.25
C ASP A 189 -18.94 5.79 -0.13
N PRO A 190 -20.22 5.46 -0.35
CA PRO A 190 -20.64 4.08 -0.62
C PRO A 190 -19.99 3.48 -1.88
N GLY A 191 -19.69 4.31 -2.87
CA GLY A 191 -18.99 3.90 -4.09
C GLY A 191 -17.58 3.39 -3.77
N PHE A 192 -16.89 4.01 -2.81
CA PHE A 192 -15.56 3.57 -2.38
C PHE A 192 -15.59 2.16 -1.80
N ALA A 193 -16.49 1.90 -0.85
CA ALA A 193 -16.60 0.59 -0.19
C ALA A 193 -17.02 -0.51 -1.17
N VAL A 194 -17.97 -0.21 -2.08
CA VAL A 194 -18.42 -1.15 -3.11
C VAL A 194 -17.29 -1.48 -4.08
N GLN A 195 -16.61 -0.47 -4.62
CA GLN A 195 -15.58 -0.65 -5.65
C GLN A 195 -14.28 -1.24 -5.09
N SER A 196 -14.00 -1.06 -3.79
CA SER A 196 -12.82 -1.63 -3.12
C SER A 196 -13.08 -2.97 -2.44
N ARG A 197 -14.31 -3.50 -2.48
CA ARG A 197 -14.73 -4.65 -1.66
C ARG A 197 -13.75 -5.84 -1.67
N PRO A 198 -13.28 -6.35 -2.83
CA PRO A 198 -12.35 -7.49 -2.82
C PRO A 198 -11.03 -7.18 -2.10
N TRP A 199 -10.52 -5.96 -2.24
CA TRP A 199 -9.30 -5.51 -1.55
C TRP A 199 -9.52 -5.34 -0.05
N LEU A 200 -10.69 -4.85 0.37
CA LEU A 200 -11.05 -4.78 1.78
C LEU A 200 -11.17 -6.18 2.41
N ASP A 201 -11.73 -7.15 1.67
CA ASP A 201 -11.84 -8.54 2.12
C ASP A 201 -10.44 -9.19 2.26
N ALA A 202 -9.53 -8.93 1.30
CA ALA A 202 -8.15 -9.39 1.35
C ALA A 202 -7.35 -8.71 2.48
N MET A 203 -7.54 -7.40 2.69
CA MET A 203 -6.89 -6.64 3.77
C MET A 203 -7.25 -7.21 5.14
N GLN A 204 -8.52 -7.55 5.36
CA GLN A 204 -8.98 -8.13 6.62
C GLN A 204 -8.30 -9.47 6.91
N ARG A 205 -8.15 -10.34 5.90
CA ARG A 205 -7.43 -11.62 6.04
C ARG A 205 -5.94 -11.43 6.27
N TRP A 206 -5.31 -10.51 5.54
CA TRP A 206 -3.91 -10.13 5.74
C TRP A 206 -3.66 -9.56 7.14
N GLY A 207 -4.56 -8.71 7.63
CA GLY A 207 -4.53 -8.21 9.01
C GLY A 207 -4.61 -9.34 10.03
N ARG A 208 -5.51 -10.31 9.82
CA ARG A 208 -5.60 -11.48 10.71
C ARG A 208 -4.35 -12.35 10.68
N ALA A 209 -3.72 -12.50 9.51
CA ALA A 209 -2.42 -13.16 9.40
C ALA A 209 -1.36 -12.41 10.23
N LEU A 210 -1.33 -11.07 10.16
CA LEU A 210 -0.40 -10.25 10.93
C LEU A 210 -0.65 -10.32 12.45
N GLN A 211 -1.92 -10.38 12.89
CA GLN A 211 -2.26 -10.58 14.31
C GLN A 211 -1.71 -11.90 14.84
N LEU A 212 -1.84 -12.98 14.05
CA LEU A 212 -1.28 -14.29 14.41
C LEU A 212 0.25 -14.26 14.38
N THR A 213 0.86 -13.54 13.44
CA THR A 213 2.31 -13.32 13.43
C THR A 213 2.78 -12.61 14.69
N ALA A 214 2.09 -11.55 15.14
CA ALA A 214 2.40 -10.84 16.37
C ALA A 214 2.27 -11.75 17.60
N ALA A 215 1.20 -12.54 17.69
CA ALA A 215 1.02 -13.54 18.75
C ALA A 215 2.10 -14.64 18.72
N GLY A 216 2.56 -15.03 17.52
CA GLY A 216 3.66 -15.97 17.34
C GLY A 216 4.99 -15.41 17.85
N LEU A 217 5.29 -14.13 17.55
CA LEU A 217 6.47 -13.44 18.05
C LEU A 217 6.43 -13.25 19.58
N ASP A 218 5.29 -12.87 20.14
CA ASP A 218 5.09 -12.78 21.60
C ASP A 218 5.29 -14.14 22.29
N ALA A 219 4.72 -15.20 21.73
CA ALA A 219 4.89 -16.55 22.25
C ALA A 219 6.35 -17.01 22.16
N ALA A 220 7.05 -16.70 21.06
CA ALA A 220 8.46 -17.04 20.88
C ALA A 220 9.36 -16.29 21.86
N ASP A 221 9.14 -14.98 22.06
CA ASP A 221 9.91 -14.17 23.03
C ASP A 221 9.73 -14.68 24.47
N LYS A 222 8.59 -15.30 24.77
CA LYS A 222 8.28 -15.94 26.06
C LYS A 222 8.71 -17.41 26.15
N GLY A 223 9.34 -17.97 25.12
CA GLY A 223 9.75 -19.38 25.07
C GLY A 223 8.57 -20.38 25.02
N SER A 224 7.40 -19.95 24.56
CA SER A 224 6.21 -20.79 24.48
C SER A 224 6.18 -21.62 23.19
N SER A 225 5.97 -22.94 23.32
CA SER A 225 5.82 -23.86 22.19
C SER A 225 4.59 -23.57 21.31
N ALA A 226 3.66 -22.72 21.78
CA ALA A 226 2.52 -22.27 20.99
C ALA A 226 2.92 -21.40 19.78
N ALA A 227 4.12 -20.81 19.78
CA ALA A 227 4.61 -19.94 18.70
C ALA A 227 4.51 -20.59 17.31
N GLY A 228 4.90 -21.86 17.20
CA GLY A 228 4.86 -22.60 15.93
C GLY A 228 3.45 -22.72 15.35
N ARG A 229 2.42 -22.89 16.20
CA ARG A 229 1.02 -22.94 15.76
C ARG A 229 0.55 -21.60 15.23
N TYR A 230 0.86 -20.51 15.93
CA TYR A 230 0.49 -19.16 15.49
C TYR A 230 1.10 -18.83 14.12
N PHE A 231 2.38 -19.13 13.91
CA PHE A 231 3.03 -18.93 12.62
C PHE A 231 2.45 -19.80 11.50
N ALA A 232 2.10 -21.06 11.79
CA ALA A 232 1.46 -21.94 10.81
C ALA A 232 0.06 -21.42 10.41
N ASP A 233 -0.72 -20.96 11.38
CA ASP A 233 -2.04 -20.37 11.14
C ASP A 233 -1.93 -19.04 10.37
N ALA A 234 -0.93 -18.19 10.70
CA ALA A 234 -0.64 -16.95 9.98
C ALA A 234 -0.30 -17.22 8.51
N LYS A 235 0.59 -18.20 8.25
CA LYS A 235 0.98 -18.61 6.89
C LYS A 235 -0.22 -19.11 6.08
N ARG A 236 -1.13 -19.87 6.70
CA ARG A 236 -2.35 -20.34 6.03
C ARG A 236 -3.24 -19.15 5.61
N LEU A 237 -3.52 -18.22 6.52
CA LEU A 237 -4.35 -17.05 6.21
C LEU A 237 -3.71 -16.13 5.18
N ALA A 238 -2.39 -15.96 5.22
CA ALA A 238 -1.64 -15.24 4.20
C ALA A 238 -1.82 -15.88 2.80
N ALA A 239 -1.72 -17.22 2.72
CA ALA A 239 -1.94 -17.94 1.46
C ALA A 239 -3.39 -17.81 0.95
N GLU A 240 -4.38 -17.88 1.84
CA GLU A 240 -5.79 -17.63 1.48
C GLU A 240 -6.00 -16.21 0.95
N ALA A 241 -5.44 -15.20 1.63
CA ALA A 241 -5.53 -13.80 1.22
C ALA A 241 -4.84 -13.56 -0.14
N ALA A 242 -3.66 -14.15 -0.34
CA ALA A 242 -2.90 -14.05 -1.60
C ALA A 242 -3.60 -14.72 -2.80
N ALA A 243 -4.50 -15.67 -2.56
CA ALA A 243 -5.27 -16.34 -3.61
C ALA A 243 -6.53 -15.56 -4.03
N MET A 244 -6.94 -14.53 -3.28
CA MET A 244 -8.13 -13.74 -3.58
C MET A 244 -7.95 -12.97 -4.89
N GLN A 245 -8.96 -13.01 -5.76
CA GLN A 245 -8.92 -12.39 -7.07
C GLN A 245 -9.54 -10.99 -7.06
N SER A 246 -9.00 -10.09 -7.89
CA SER A 246 -9.64 -8.82 -8.21
C SER A 246 -10.96 -9.03 -8.96
N ILE A 247 -11.66 -7.94 -9.28
CA ILE A 247 -12.95 -8.01 -9.99
C ILE A 247 -12.72 -8.56 -11.41
N PRO A 248 -13.28 -9.74 -11.77
CA PRO A 248 -13.05 -10.33 -13.09
C PRO A 248 -13.57 -9.44 -14.22
N GLY A 249 -12.75 -9.22 -15.24
CA GLY A 249 -13.08 -8.40 -16.40
C GLY A 249 -13.21 -6.89 -16.13
N ALA A 250 -12.97 -6.42 -14.91
CA ALA A 250 -13.02 -5.00 -14.60
C ALA A 250 -11.81 -4.23 -15.15
N THR A 251 -10.67 -4.90 -15.35
CA THR A 251 -9.48 -4.37 -16.01
C THR A 251 -9.00 -5.39 -17.03
N ARG A 252 -8.18 -4.97 -17.99
CA ARG A 252 -7.60 -5.89 -19.00
C ARG A 252 -6.71 -6.95 -18.36
N PHE A 253 -6.01 -6.59 -17.30
CA PHE A 253 -5.12 -7.46 -16.52
C PHE A 253 -5.70 -7.59 -15.12
N ASP A 254 -6.63 -8.53 -14.94
CA ASP A 254 -7.11 -8.95 -13.64
C ASP A 254 -6.23 -10.08 -13.07
N GLY A 255 -6.36 -10.34 -11.77
CA GLY A 255 -5.59 -11.39 -11.12
C GLY A 255 -5.60 -11.31 -9.59
N PRO A 256 -4.68 -12.03 -8.93
CA PRO A 256 -4.58 -12.05 -7.48
C PRO A 256 -4.36 -10.64 -6.91
N ILE A 257 -5.15 -10.29 -5.90
CA ILE A 257 -5.10 -9.00 -5.23
C ILE A 257 -3.73 -8.77 -4.60
N LYS A 258 -3.23 -7.54 -4.73
CA LYS A 258 -1.96 -7.10 -4.13
C LYS A 258 -2.24 -6.05 -3.06
N ILE A 259 -1.81 -6.35 -1.83
CA ILE A 259 -1.93 -5.47 -0.66
C ILE A 259 -0.64 -5.57 0.12
N ALA A 260 0.04 -4.43 0.28
CA ALA A 260 1.34 -4.35 0.96
C ALA A 260 2.34 -5.45 0.53
N ASP A 261 2.27 -5.90 -0.73
CA ASP A 261 3.08 -7.01 -1.24
C ASP A 261 4.56 -6.65 -1.34
N GLY A 262 5.43 -7.61 -1.05
CA GLY A 262 6.85 -7.40 -0.80
C GLY A 262 7.18 -6.87 0.61
N VAL A 263 6.19 -6.36 1.35
CA VAL A 263 6.34 -5.83 2.71
C VAL A 263 5.71 -6.77 3.73
N LEU A 264 4.39 -6.95 3.66
CA LEU A 264 3.61 -7.70 4.63
C LEU A 264 3.80 -9.21 4.50
N ASP A 265 3.71 -9.72 3.27
CA ASP A 265 3.92 -11.14 2.96
C ASP A 265 5.33 -11.60 3.32
N THR A 266 6.35 -10.80 2.98
CA THR A 266 7.75 -11.04 3.37
C THR A 266 7.90 -11.09 4.89
N PHE A 267 7.31 -10.14 5.63
CA PHE A 267 7.37 -10.14 7.08
C PHE A 267 6.68 -11.35 7.71
N VAL A 268 5.48 -11.71 7.24
CA VAL A 268 4.77 -12.91 7.73
C VAL A 268 5.57 -14.18 7.45
N ALA A 269 6.24 -14.28 6.30
CA ALA A 269 7.07 -15.42 5.94
C ALA A 269 8.34 -15.52 6.80
N ASP A 270 8.98 -14.39 7.12
CA ASP A 270 10.24 -14.33 7.85
C ASP A 270 10.06 -14.39 9.37
N ALA A 271 8.91 -13.97 9.91
CA ALA A 271 8.68 -13.89 11.36
C ALA A 271 9.10 -15.14 12.16
N PRO A 272 8.88 -16.39 11.69
CA PRO A 272 9.30 -17.60 12.40
C PRO A 272 10.83 -17.80 12.49
N THR A 273 11.63 -16.95 11.84
CA THR A 273 13.10 -16.97 11.90
C THR A 273 13.66 -15.80 12.69
N LEU A 274 12.83 -14.86 13.15
CA LEU A 274 13.28 -13.66 13.87
C LEU A 274 13.61 -13.92 15.35
N ILE A 275 13.04 -14.97 15.93
CA ILE A 275 13.30 -15.42 17.31
C ILE A 275 13.49 -16.93 17.29
N VAL A 276 14.48 -17.44 18.03
CA VAL A 276 14.67 -18.89 18.22
C VAL A 276 13.65 -19.39 19.24
N PHE A 277 12.86 -20.40 18.89
CA PHE A 277 11.90 -21.06 19.78
C PHE A 277 11.86 -22.55 19.50
N ASP A 278 11.45 -23.35 20.48
CA ASP A 278 11.29 -24.79 20.30
C ASP A 278 10.15 -25.07 19.32
N ARG A 279 10.52 -25.42 18.09
CA ARG A 279 9.59 -25.96 17.10
C ARG A 279 9.25 -27.38 17.56
N ALA A 280 8.04 -27.57 18.06
CA ALA A 280 7.52 -28.91 18.33
C ALA A 280 7.60 -29.75 17.03
N GLY A 281 8.65 -30.55 16.87
CA GLY A 281 8.96 -31.28 15.64
C GLY A 281 10.45 -31.43 15.31
N ASP A 282 11.33 -30.55 15.78
CA ASP A 282 12.79 -30.73 15.61
C ASP A 282 13.33 -31.67 16.70
N ALA A 283 13.07 -32.96 16.54
CA ALA A 283 13.74 -33.99 17.31
C ALA A 283 15.24 -33.95 17.00
N SER A 284 16.07 -33.51 17.96
CA SER A 284 17.51 -33.73 17.87
C SER A 284 17.80 -35.24 17.73
N PRO A 285 18.66 -35.67 16.79
CA PRO A 285 19.10 -37.05 16.77
C PRO A 285 19.91 -37.29 18.05
N ALA A 286 19.37 -38.14 18.92
CA ALA A 286 20.11 -38.62 20.07
C ALA A 286 21.39 -39.31 19.57
N VAL A 287 22.54 -38.79 19.97
CA VAL A 287 23.84 -39.42 19.76
C VAL A 287 23.89 -40.67 20.64
N PRO A 288 23.98 -41.89 20.09
CA PRO A 288 24.13 -43.09 20.89
C PRO A 288 25.54 -43.11 21.50
N ARG A 289 25.60 -43.46 22.78
CA ARG A 289 26.84 -43.70 23.54
C ARG A 289 27.54 -44.98 23.09
#